data_AF-A0A8H7GXY7-F1
#
_entry.id   AF-A0A8H7GXY7-F1
#
_cell.length_a   1.000
_cell.length_b   1.000
_cell.length_c   1.000
_cell.angle_alpha   90.00
_cell.angle_beta   90.00
_cell.angle_gamma   90.00
#
_symmetry.space_group_name_H-M   'P 1'
#
loop_
_entity.id
_entity.type
_entity.pdbx_description
1 polymer ?
#
loop_
_entity_poly.entity_id
_entity_poly.type
_entity_poly.pdbx_seq_one_letter_code
_entity_poly.pdbx_strand_id
1 'polypeptide(L)'
;MIRAYDFDDEHGEWCEFEIELLGDIQKLLMVNIVEELCRVTVVREIKNIGRCVKPQDGSKMLTTEGVNFKAMWEQDDFIDVNGIRSNDISAVLQTYGVEAARNTIVNEVNNVFSTYAISVSTRHLDLIADMMTREGTYLAFNRQGIDSATSAFKKMSYETTCNFLTKAVLDGDREDLTSPSARIVLGKLNGVGTGAFDVMAKMDKRHA
;
A
#
# COMPACT_ATOMS: atom_id res chain seq x y z
N MET A 1 -24.26 -21.30 -34.62
CA MET A 1 -23.51 -20.32 -35.44
C MET A 1 -24.36 -19.08 -35.62
N ILE A 2 -23.78 -17.90 -35.81
CA ILE A 2 -24.53 -16.68 -36.12
C ILE A 2 -25.05 -16.80 -37.57
N ARG A 3 -26.35 -16.63 -37.77
CA ARG A 3 -27.04 -16.76 -39.06
C ARG A 3 -27.19 -15.42 -39.78
N ALA A 4 -27.50 -14.37 -39.03
CA ALA A 4 -27.68 -13.01 -39.52
C ALA A 4 -27.20 -12.00 -38.48
N TYR A 5 -26.75 -10.84 -38.93
CA TYR A 5 -26.30 -9.71 -38.12
C TYR A 5 -26.57 -8.42 -38.91
N ASP A 6 -27.20 -7.44 -38.25
CA ASP A 6 -27.46 -6.11 -38.78
C ASP A 6 -27.32 -5.05 -37.67
N PHE A 7 -26.90 -3.84 -38.04
CA PHE A 7 -26.68 -2.72 -37.13
C PHE A 7 -27.13 -1.43 -37.79
N ASP A 8 -27.75 -0.54 -37.01
CA ASP A 8 -28.16 0.77 -37.48
C ASP A 8 -26.98 1.72 -37.67
N ASP A 9 -26.35 1.67 -38.85
CA ASP A 9 -25.23 2.53 -39.20
C ASP A 9 -25.62 4.01 -39.38
N GLU A 10 -26.91 4.34 -39.55
CA GLU A 10 -27.37 5.72 -39.76
C GLU A 10 -27.58 6.47 -38.43
N HIS A 11 -28.33 5.86 -37.48
CA HIS A 11 -28.71 6.51 -36.21
C HIS A 11 -28.10 5.83 -34.98
N GLY A 12 -27.63 4.58 -35.09
CA GLY A 12 -27.04 3.83 -33.98
C GLY A 12 -28.04 3.42 -32.89
N GLU A 13 -29.33 3.29 -33.21
CA GLU A 13 -30.37 3.04 -32.20
C GLU A 13 -30.53 1.57 -31.84
N TRP A 14 -30.23 0.64 -32.75
CA TRP A 14 -30.48 -0.78 -32.56
C TRP A 14 -29.40 -1.68 -33.20
N CYS A 15 -29.35 -2.92 -32.72
CA CYS A 15 -28.51 -4.01 -33.24
C CYS A 15 -29.33 -5.29 -33.22
N GLU A 16 -29.38 -6.02 -34.34
CA GLU A 16 -30.11 -7.28 -34.45
C GLU A 16 -29.17 -8.41 -34.90
N PHE A 17 -29.29 -9.58 -34.27
CA PHE A 17 -28.54 -10.75 -34.70
C PHE A 17 -29.30 -12.04 -34.40
N GLU A 18 -29.13 -13.02 -35.28
CA GLU A 18 -29.78 -14.33 -35.17
C GLU A 18 -28.74 -15.42 -34.85
N ILE A 19 -28.98 -16.20 -33.80
CA ILE A 19 -28.11 -17.33 -33.43
C ILE A 19 -28.85 -18.65 -33.67
N GLU A 20 -28.26 -19.52 -34.48
CA GLU A 20 -28.72 -20.90 -34.64
C GLU A 20 -27.98 -21.83 -33.66
N LEU A 21 -28.77 -22.56 -32.87
CA LEU A 21 -28.31 -23.57 -31.91
C LEU A 21 -28.58 -24.98 -32.47
N LEU A 22 -27.79 -25.97 -32.02
CA LEU A 22 -27.99 -27.37 -32.41
C LEU A 22 -29.29 -27.92 -31.79
N GLY A 23 -30.01 -28.77 -32.54
CA GLY A 23 -31.33 -29.28 -32.15
C GLY A 23 -31.36 -30.19 -30.90
N ASP A 24 -30.20 -30.64 -30.41
CA ASP A 24 -30.07 -31.48 -29.20
C ASP A 24 -29.91 -30.65 -27.91
N ILE A 25 -29.95 -29.31 -28.01
CA ILE A 25 -29.74 -28.42 -26.86
C ILE A 25 -31.07 -28.21 -26.12
N GLN A 26 -31.03 -28.38 -24.79
CA GLN A 26 -32.17 -28.13 -23.90
C GLN A 26 -32.55 -26.65 -23.85
N LYS A 27 -33.76 -26.33 -23.36
CA LYS A 27 -34.24 -24.95 -23.26
C LYS A 27 -33.31 -24.09 -22.39
N LEU A 28 -32.75 -23.03 -22.99
CA LEU A 28 -31.89 -22.07 -22.32
C LEU A 28 -32.62 -20.75 -22.06
N LEU A 29 -32.31 -20.10 -20.93
CA LEU A 29 -32.80 -18.76 -20.61
C LEU A 29 -31.87 -17.71 -21.26
N MET A 30 -32.03 -17.50 -22.58
CA MET A 30 -31.19 -16.57 -23.36
C MET A 30 -31.17 -15.15 -22.80
N VAL A 31 -32.30 -14.66 -22.29
CA VAL A 31 -32.40 -13.29 -21.72
C VAL A 31 -31.40 -13.11 -20.58
N ASN A 32 -31.33 -14.06 -19.64
CA ASN A 32 -30.42 -13.96 -18.50
C ASN A 32 -28.95 -13.99 -18.94
N ILE A 33 -28.62 -14.80 -19.95
CA ILE A 33 -27.26 -14.88 -20.49
C ILE A 33 -26.89 -13.56 -21.16
N VAL A 34 -27.79 -12.99 -21.96
CA VAL A 34 -27.56 -11.69 -22.61
C VAL A 34 -27.42 -10.59 -21.56
N GLU A 35 -28.28 -10.55 -20.54
CA GLU A 35 -28.17 -9.58 -19.44
C GLU A 35 -26.83 -9.68 -18.71
N GLU A 36 -26.33 -10.89 -18.46
CA GLU A 36 -25.03 -11.11 -17.84
C GLU A 36 -23.88 -10.66 -18.76
N LEU A 37 -23.94 -11.01 -20.05
CA LEU A 37 -22.95 -10.59 -21.05
C LEU A 37 -22.92 -9.06 -21.23
N CYS A 38 -24.08 -8.40 -21.27
CA CYS A 38 -24.17 -6.95 -21.37
C CYS A 38 -23.53 -6.23 -20.18
N ARG A 39 -23.54 -6.83 -18.98
CA ARG A 39 -22.89 -6.25 -17.79
C ARG A 39 -21.37 -6.40 -17.80
N VAL A 40 -20.84 -7.44 -18.44
CA VAL A 40 -19.40 -7.74 -18.48
C VAL A 40 -18.73 -7.13 -19.71
N THR A 41 -19.48 -6.88 -20.78
CA THR A 41 -18.95 -6.33 -22.03
C THR A 41 -18.54 -4.87 -21.85
N VAL A 42 -17.25 -4.60 -21.94
CA VAL A 42 -16.67 -3.26 -21.84
C VAL A 42 -16.58 -2.64 -23.23
N VAL A 43 -17.29 -1.53 -23.45
CA VAL A 43 -17.22 -0.77 -24.73
C VAL A 43 -15.88 -0.03 -24.85
N ARG A 44 -15.49 0.68 -23.79
CA ARG A 44 -14.20 1.40 -23.71
C ARG A 44 -13.78 1.56 -22.26
N GLU A 45 -12.53 1.23 -21.97
CA GLU A 45 -11.93 1.37 -20.65
C GLU A 45 -10.43 1.65 -20.79
N ILE A 46 -9.91 2.49 -19.89
CA ILE A 46 -8.47 2.59 -19.65
C ILE A 46 -8.15 1.59 -18.54
N LYS A 47 -7.21 0.68 -18.79
CA LYS A 47 -6.86 -0.39 -17.84
C LYS A 47 -6.65 0.16 -16.43
N ASN A 48 -7.25 -0.51 -15.44
CA ASN A 48 -7.15 -0.19 -14.01
C ASN A 48 -7.73 1.17 -13.60
N ILE A 49 -8.60 1.78 -14.42
CA ILE A 49 -9.37 2.98 -14.08
C ILE A 49 -10.85 2.71 -14.36
N GLY A 50 -11.67 2.74 -13.31
CA GLY A 50 -13.12 2.56 -13.40
C GLY A 50 -13.83 3.85 -13.78
N ARG A 51 -13.91 4.81 -12.85
CA ARG A 51 -14.63 6.07 -13.03
C ARG A 51 -13.73 7.28 -12.78
N CYS A 52 -13.89 8.33 -13.58
CA CYS A 52 -13.31 9.63 -13.32
C CYS A 52 -14.43 10.63 -12.98
N VAL A 53 -14.28 11.36 -11.87
CA VAL A 53 -15.27 12.30 -11.36
C VAL A 53 -14.60 13.65 -11.07
N LYS A 54 -15.27 14.73 -11.46
CA LYS A 54 -14.92 16.09 -11.05
C LYS A 54 -15.67 16.43 -9.76
N PRO A 55 -14.99 16.69 -8.62
CA PRO A 55 -15.64 17.14 -7.40
C PRO A 55 -16.36 18.48 -7.60
N GLN A 56 -17.47 18.69 -6.88
CA GLN A 56 -18.26 19.94 -6.97
C GLN A 56 -17.67 21.10 -6.15
N ASP A 57 -16.59 20.87 -5.41
CA ASP A 57 -16.00 21.81 -4.45
C ASP A 57 -15.22 22.98 -5.11
N GLY A 58 -15.42 23.21 -6.41
CA GLY A 58 -14.71 24.25 -7.18
C GLY A 58 -13.21 23.97 -7.39
N SER A 59 -12.69 22.87 -6.85
CA SER A 59 -11.31 22.46 -7.10
C SER A 59 -11.13 22.02 -8.55
N LYS A 60 -10.00 22.39 -9.16
CA LYS A 60 -9.62 21.98 -10.53
C LYS A 60 -9.00 20.57 -10.55
N MET A 61 -9.38 19.71 -9.61
CA MET A 61 -8.85 18.34 -9.51
C MET A 61 -9.87 17.34 -10.05
N LEU A 62 -9.37 16.28 -10.66
CA LEU A 62 -10.17 15.12 -11.05
C LEU A 62 -9.83 13.96 -10.13
N THR A 63 -10.83 13.20 -9.70
CA THR A 63 -10.66 12.03 -8.86
C THR A 63 -10.97 10.78 -9.69
N THR A 64 -10.04 9.84 -9.73
CA THR A 64 -10.19 8.56 -10.44
C THR A 64 -10.35 7.42 -9.46
N GLU A 65 -11.29 6.52 -9.74
CA GLU A 65 -11.40 5.23 -9.08
C GLU A 65 -10.45 4.25 -9.78
N GLY A 66 -9.31 3.97 -9.15
CA GLY A 66 -8.24 3.16 -9.72
C GLY A 66 -6.98 3.98 -10.04
N VAL A 67 -5.88 3.26 -10.32
CA VAL A 67 -4.54 3.85 -10.45
C VAL A 67 -3.87 3.32 -11.71
N ASN A 68 -3.54 4.24 -12.62
CA ASN A 68 -2.71 3.96 -13.78
C ASN A 68 -1.96 5.23 -14.22
N PHE A 69 -0.77 5.45 -13.65
CA PHE A 69 0.02 6.65 -13.95
C PHE A 69 0.44 6.74 -15.42
N LYS A 70 0.81 5.61 -16.05
CA LYS A 70 1.28 5.59 -17.44
C LYS A 70 0.21 6.10 -18.41
N ALA A 71 -1.03 5.64 -18.25
CA ALA A 71 -2.13 6.10 -19.08
C ALA A 71 -2.49 7.58 -18.82
N MET A 72 -2.29 8.07 -17.60
CA MET A 72 -2.51 9.48 -17.28
C MET A 72 -1.41 10.38 -17.86
N TRP A 73 -0.17 9.92 -17.97
CA TRP A 73 0.91 10.69 -18.60
C TRP A 73 0.66 10.98 -20.09
N GLU A 74 -0.10 10.13 -20.79
CA GLU A 74 -0.51 10.35 -22.18
C GLU A 74 -1.58 11.43 -22.35
N GLN A 75 -2.11 11.99 -21.25
CA GLN A 75 -3.17 13.01 -21.25
C GLN A 75 -2.64 14.39 -20.83
N ASP A 76 -1.36 14.67 -21.09
CA ASP A 76 -0.67 15.90 -20.69
C ASP A 76 -1.28 17.20 -21.25
N ASP A 77 -1.99 17.10 -22.38
CA ASP A 77 -2.79 18.19 -22.95
C ASP A 77 -3.90 18.71 -21.98
N PHE A 78 -4.40 17.84 -21.09
CA PHE A 78 -5.54 18.14 -20.22
C PHE A 78 -5.19 18.17 -18.73
N ILE A 79 -4.17 17.43 -18.30
CA ILE A 79 -3.80 17.29 -16.89
C ILE A 79 -2.34 17.65 -16.67
N ASP A 80 -2.05 18.30 -15.53
CA ASP A 80 -0.66 18.49 -15.09
C ASP A 80 -0.11 17.17 -14.54
N VAL A 81 0.71 16.50 -15.35
CA VAL A 81 1.32 15.20 -15.03
C VAL A 81 2.26 15.25 -13.83
N ASN A 82 2.82 16.41 -13.49
CA ASN A 82 3.72 16.58 -12.34
C ASN A 82 2.95 16.72 -11.02
N GLY A 83 1.66 17.05 -11.09
CA GLY A 83 0.78 17.26 -9.95
C GLY A 83 -0.07 16.05 -9.56
N ILE A 84 0.05 14.91 -10.27
CA ILE A 84 -0.76 13.72 -10.03
C ILE A 84 -0.43 13.11 -8.66
N ARG A 85 -1.48 12.83 -7.87
CA ARG A 85 -1.38 12.19 -6.55
C ARG A 85 -2.21 10.91 -6.54
N SER A 86 -1.82 9.97 -5.67
CA SER A 86 -2.55 8.72 -5.45
C SER A 86 -2.48 8.34 -3.99
N ASN A 87 -3.51 7.66 -3.52
CA ASN A 87 -3.57 7.03 -2.20
C ASN A 87 -2.96 5.61 -2.19
N ASP A 88 -2.64 5.03 -3.36
CA ASP A 88 -1.93 3.75 -3.43
C ASP A 88 -0.41 3.98 -3.31
N ILE A 89 0.09 3.81 -2.09
CA ILE A 89 1.50 3.97 -1.73
C ILE A 89 2.39 2.99 -2.52
N SER A 90 1.92 1.77 -2.80
CA SER A 90 2.69 0.75 -3.53
C SER A 90 2.85 1.14 -5.00
N ALA A 91 1.77 1.61 -5.63
CA ALA A 91 1.81 2.10 -7.00
C ALA A 91 2.73 3.33 -7.14
N VAL A 92 2.68 4.25 -6.16
CA VAL A 92 3.59 5.41 -6.10
C VAL A 92 5.03 4.96 -5.95
N LEU A 93 5.33 4.02 -5.05
CA LEU A 93 6.68 3.47 -4.86
C LEU A 93 7.25 2.89 -6.15
N GLN A 94 6.45 2.12 -6.89
CA GLN A 94 6.87 1.49 -8.14
C GLN A 94 7.10 2.49 -9.28
N THR A 95 6.40 3.63 -9.25
CA THR A 95 6.40 4.60 -10.36
C THR A 95 7.34 5.77 -10.12
N TYR A 96 7.28 6.37 -8.93
CA TYR A 96 7.99 7.61 -8.56
C TYR A 96 9.11 7.39 -7.53
N GLY A 97 9.22 6.19 -6.95
CA GLY A 97 10.27 5.83 -6.00
C GLY A 97 9.93 6.08 -4.54
N VAL A 98 10.90 5.80 -3.67
CA VAL A 98 10.68 5.68 -2.22
C VAL A 98 10.34 7.01 -1.53
N GLU A 99 10.96 8.12 -1.92
CA GLU A 99 10.68 9.42 -1.30
C GLU A 99 9.28 9.94 -1.63
N ALA A 100 8.78 9.66 -2.85
CA ALA A 100 7.40 9.96 -3.21
C ALA A 100 6.44 9.11 -2.37
N ALA A 101 6.70 7.81 -2.23
CA ALA A 101 5.90 6.91 -1.40
C ALA A 101 5.90 7.34 0.09
N ARG A 102 7.06 7.74 0.62
CA ARG A 102 7.23 8.26 1.99
C ARG A 102 6.35 9.49 2.24
N ASN A 103 6.37 10.45 1.31
CA ASN A 103 5.51 11.63 1.41
C ASN A 103 4.02 11.27 1.27
N THR A 104 3.67 10.31 0.43
CA THR A 104 2.30 9.80 0.31
C THR A 104 1.82 9.18 1.63
N ILE A 105 2.64 8.38 2.32
CA ILE A 105 2.28 7.81 3.63
C ILE A 105 1.92 8.92 4.63
N VAL A 106 2.76 9.96 4.73
CA VAL A 106 2.50 11.08 5.65
C VAL A 106 1.18 11.78 5.31
N ASN A 107 0.93 12.05 4.02
CA ASN A 107 -0.28 12.72 3.56
C ASN A 107 -1.53 11.88 3.82
N GLU A 108 -1.52 10.60 3.48
CA GLU A 108 -2.67 9.70 3.66
C GLU A 108 -3.02 9.53 5.14
N VAL A 109 -2.03 9.30 6.00
CA VAL A 109 -2.26 9.19 7.45
C VAL A 109 -2.79 10.52 8.00
N ASN A 110 -2.24 11.65 7.57
CA ASN A 110 -2.75 12.96 7.98
C ASN A 110 -4.20 13.20 7.52
N ASN A 111 -4.57 12.77 6.31
CA ASN A 111 -5.93 12.89 5.79
C ASN A 111 -6.94 12.12 6.65
N VAL A 112 -6.57 10.91 7.10
CA VAL A 112 -7.42 10.12 8.01
C VAL A 112 -7.68 10.88 9.31
N PHE A 113 -6.66 11.41 9.98
CA PHE A 113 -6.84 12.14 11.24
C PHE A 113 -7.55 13.49 11.06
N SER A 114 -7.25 14.20 9.97
CA SER A 114 -7.84 15.51 9.65
C SER A 114 -9.36 15.41 9.46
N THR A 115 -9.85 14.30 8.91
CA THR A 115 -11.29 14.04 8.73
C THR A 115 -12.05 14.01 10.06
N TYR A 116 -11.40 13.61 11.15
CA TYR A 116 -11.98 13.57 12.50
C TYR A 116 -11.62 14.79 13.35
N ALA A 117 -11.07 15.85 12.75
CA ALA A 117 -10.55 17.04 13.45
C ALA A 117 -9.48 16.71 14.52
N ILE A 118 -8.73 15.62 14.33
CA ILE A 118 -7.63 15.21 15.21
C ILE A 118 -6.34 15.80 14.63
N SER A 119 -5.70 16.69 15.39
CA SER A 119 -4.42 17.27 14.99
C SER A 119 -3.25 16.43 15.52
N VAL A 120 -2.49 15.81 14.62
CA VAL A 120 -1.25 15.09 14.92
C VAL A 120 -0.06 15.87 14.39
N SER A 121 0.99 16.03 15.19
CA SER A 121 2.23 16.69 14.73
C SER A 121 2.87 15.88 13.60
N THR A 122 3.26 16.56 12.51
CA THR A 122 3.95 15.94 11.36
C THR A 122 5.19 15.16 11.78
N ARG A 123 5.94 15.64 12.79
CA ARG A 123 7.09 14.93 13.39
C ARG A 123 6.84 13.46 13.74
N HIS A 124 5.62 13.11 14.17
CA HIS A 124 5.27 11.71 14.46
C HIS A 124 5.06 10.91 13.17
N LEU A 125 4.37 11.52 12.20
CA LEU A 125 4.08 10.90 10.91
C LEU A 125 5.34 10.70 10.09
N ASP A 126 6.25 11.68 10.09
CA ASP A 126 7.55 11.61 9.44
C ASP A 126 8.35 10.43 9.96
N LEU A 127 8.47 10.28 11.29
CA LEU A 127 9.22 9.17 11.90
C LEU A 127 8.62 7.80 11.54
N ILE A 128 7.29 7.72 11.48
CA ILE A 128 6.59 6.49 11.07
C ILE A 128 6.89 6.17 9.61
N ALA A 129 6.76 7.16 8.72
CA ALA A 129 6.99 6.98 7.29
C ALA A 129 8.45 6.60 6.98
N ASP A 130 9.41 7.24 7.65
CA ASP A 130 10.84 6.91 7.55
C ASP A 130 11.11 5.46 8.01
N MET A 131 10.46 5.04 9.10
CA MET A 131 10.61 3.67 9.61
C MET A 131 10.01 2.62 8.69
N MET A 132 8.89 2.94 8.02
CA MET A 132 8.24 2.08 7.02
C MET A 132 9.04 2.00 5.72
N THR A 133 9.84 3.03 5.40
CA THR A 133 10.59 3.13 4.14
C THR A 133 12.10 2.91 4.26
N ARG A 134 12.58 2.53 5.45
CA ARG A 134 14.02 2.44 5.76
C ARG A 134 14.86 1.53 4.85
N GLU A 135 14.23 0.55 4.21
CA GLU A 135 14.90 -0.42 3.30
C GLU A 135 14.71 -0.07 1.82
N GLY A 136 14.19 1.12 1.51
CA GLY A 136 13.82 1.49 0.13
C GLY A 136 12.53 0.83 -0.36
N THR A 137 11.83 0.09 0.51
CA THR A 137 10.58 -0.63 0.23
C THR A 137 9.44 -0.12 1.10
N TYR A 138 8.21 -0.58 0.87
CA TYR A 138 7.06 -0.26 1.71
C TYR A 138 6.83 -1.38 2.75
N LEU A 139 7.40 -1.21 3.95
CA LEU A 139 7.27 -2.16 5.06
C LEU A 139 6.13 -1.77 5.99
N ALA A 140 5.27 -2.75 6.29
CA ALA A 140 4.22 -2.61 7.29
C ALA A 140 4.71 -3.02 8.69
N PHE A 141 4.02 -2.54 9.74
CA PHE A 141 4.26 -2.97 11.12
C PHE A 141 3.56 -4.30 11.42
N ASN A 142 4.03 -5.37 10.77
CA ASN A 142 3.51 -6.73 10.91
C ASN A 142 4.66 -7.75 11.05
N ARG A 143 4.34 -9.05 11.05
CA ARG A 143 5.33 -10.13 11.15
C ARG A 143 6.39 -10.09 10.05
N GLN A 144 6.03 -9.75 8.82
CA GLN A 144 7.01 -9.63 7.74
C GLN A 144 7.95 -8.45 7.99
N GLY A 145 7.43 -7.30 8.43
CA GLY A 145 8.23 -6.12 8.72
C GLY A 145 9.14 -6.24 9.95
N ILE A 146 8.78 -7.08 10.94
CA ILE A 146 9.65 -7.31 12.10
C ILE A 146 10.77 -8.33 11.83
N ASP A 147 10.65 -9.15 10.78
CA ASP A 147 11.66 -10.16 10.46
C ASP A 147 13.01 -9.52 10.07
N SER A 148 13.00 -8.29 9.54
CA SER A 148 14.22 -7.53 9.25
C SER A 148 14.87 -6.87 10.48
N ALA A 149 14.25 -6.97 11.67
CA ALA A 149 14.88 -6.49 12.89
C ALA A 149 16.16 -7.28 13.23
N THR A 150 17.12 -6.64 13.88
CA THR A 150 18.39 -7.30 14.26
C THR A 150 18.27 -8.16 15.52
N SER A 151 17.47 -7.73 16.49
CA SER A 151 17.35 -8.41 17.79
C SER A 151 16.39 -9.61 17.71
N ALA A 152 16.90 -10.80 17.99
CA ALA A 152 16.13 -12.03 18.03
C ALA A 152 15.13 -12.03 19.19
N PHE A 153 15.50 -11.52 20.37
CA PHE A 153 14.56 -11.38 21.48
C PHE A 153 13.41 -10.43 21.17
N LYS A 154 13.66 -9.35 20.42
CA LYS A 154 12.59 -8.46 19.93
C LYS A 154 11.58 -9.24 19.08
N LYS A 155 12.05 -10.06 18.13
CA LYS A 155 11.18 -10.91 17.28
C LYS A 155 10.41 -11.95 18.11
N MET A 156 11.11 -12.67 18.98
CA MET A 156 10.54 -13.72 19.85
C MET A 156 9.46 -13.19 20.80
N SER A 157 9.63 -11.98 21.32
CA SER A 157 8.70 -11.32 22.24
C SER A 157 7.47 -10.73 21.56
N TYR A 158 7.48 -10.59 20.23
CA TYR A 158 6.35 -10.07 19.47
C TYR A 158 5.31 -11.17 19.24
N GLU A 159 5.66 -12.21 18.46
CA GLU A 159 4.81 -13.39 18.25
C GLU A 159 5.62 -14.56 17.64
N THR A 160 5.02 -15.76 17.57
CA THR A 160 5.65 -16.97 17.00
C THR A 160 7.04 -17.29 17.59
N THR A 161 7.14 -17.23 18.93
CA THR A 161 8.39 -17.31 19.70
C THR A 161 9.30 -18.47 19.28
N CYS A 162 8.77 -19.70 19.23
CA CYS A 162 9.57 -20.88 18.88
C CYS A 162 10.10 -20.85 17.45
N ASN A 163 9.37 -20.26 16.50
CA ASN A 163 9.82 -20.18 15.11
C ASN A 163 11.02 -19.25 14.98
N PHE A 164 10.97 -18.07 15.60
CA PHE A 164 12.10 -17.13 15.61
C PHE A 164 13.28 -17.69 16.41
N LEU A 165 13.01 -18.45 17.49
CA LEU A 165 14.06 -19.14 18.23
C LEU A 165 14.76 -20.19 17.36
N THR A 166 14.00 -21.02 16.63
CA THR A 166 14.58 -22.01 15.72
C THR A 166 15.42 -21.34 14.64
N LYS A 167 14.94 -20.25 14.04
CA LYS A 167 15.69 -19.47 13.04
C LYS A 167 17.01 -18.95 13.63
N ALA A 168 16.96 -18.29 14.79
CA ALA A 168 18.15 -17.77 15.47
C ALA A 168 19.17 -18.88 15.83
N VAL A 169 18.70 -20.05 16.27
CA VAL A 169 19.58 -21.20 16.58
C VAL A 169 20.23 -21.77 15.33
N LEU A 170 19.49 -21.87 14.21
CA LEU A 170 20.01 -22.35 12.93
C LEU A 170 21.01 -21.37 12.31
N ASP A 171 20.75 -20.07 12.43
CA ASP A 171 21.61 -19.01 11.91
C ASP A 171 22.85 -18.79 12.80
N GLY A 172 22.86 -19.32 14.02
CA GLY A 172 23.92 -19.10 15.00
C GLY A 172 23.95 -17.65 15.51
N ASP A 173 22.79 -16.99 15.54
CA ASP A 173 22.65 -15.56 15.84
C ASP A 173 23.19 -15.22 17.23
N ARG A 174 24.03 -14.18 17.27
CA ARG A 174 24.49 -13.58 18.52
C ARG A 174 23.65 -12.36 18.86
N GLU A 175 23.00 -12.39 20.00
CA GLU A 175 22.22 -11.24 20.48
C GLU A 175 23.13 -10.18 21.15
N ASP A 176 23.16 -8.99 20.57
CA ASP A 176 23.98 -7.85 21.06
C ASP A 176 23.35 -7.10 22.25
N LEU A 177 22.11 -7.43 22.62
CA LEU A 177 21.38 -6.81 23.74
C LEU A 177 21.27 -5.29 23.62
N THR A 178 21.12 -4.79 22.39
CA THR A 178 20.93 -3.36 22.10
C THR A 178 19.46 -2.97 22.15
N SER A 179 18.56 -3.89 21.83
CA SER A 179 17.12 -3.62 21.86
C SER A 179 16.59 -3.53 23.30
N PRO A 180 15.62 -2.63 23.59
CA PRO A 180 14.99 -2.57 24.91
C PRO A 180 14.38 -3.91 25.34
N SER A 181 13.70 -4.63 24.43
CA SER A 181 13.11 -5.95 24.71
C SER A 181 14.17 -6.97 25.14
N ALA A 182 15.29 -7.05 24.43
CA ALA A 182 16.39 -7.96 24.76
C ALA A 182 17.01 -7.66 26.13
N ARG A 183 17.18 -6.38 26.46
CA ARG A 183 17.71 -5.96 27.77
C ARG A 183 16.77 -6.32 28.91
N ILE A 184 15.47 -6.14 28.73
CA ILE A 184 14.47 -6.51 29.73
C ILE A 184 14.49 -8.02 30.00
N VAL A 185 14.55 -8.85 28.94
CA VAL A 185 14.60 -10.32 29.07
C VAL A 185 15.77 -10.78 29.94
N LEU A 186 16.93 -10.11 29.87
CA LEU A 186 18.12 -10.44 30.68
C LEU A 186 18.32 -9.56 31.92
N GLY A 187 17.36 -8.70 32.26
CA GLY A 187 17.45 -7.82 33.42
C GLY A 187 18.56 -6.75 33.34
N LYS A 188 18.97 -6.33 32.14
CA LYS A 188 19.94 -5.24 31.94
C LYS A 188 19.25 -3.87 31.90
N LEU A 189 19.98 -2.83 32.33
CA LEU A 189 19.53 -1.44 32.23
C LEU A 189 19.27 -1.04 30.77
N ASN A 190 18.13 -0.40 30.48
CA ASN A 190 17.75 0.02 29.14
C ASN A 190 18.70 1.12 28.59
N GLY A 191 18.93 1.13 27.28
CA GLY A 191 19.82 2.09 26.60
C GLY A 191 19.15 3.40 26.17
N VAL A 192 17.86 3.61 26.51
CA VAL A 192 17.09 4.80 26.13
C VAL A 192 16.89 5.69 27.36
N GLY A 193 17.04 7.01 27.19
CA GLY A 193 16.87 7.98 28.27
C GLY A 193 18.09 8.02 29.21
N THR A 194 17.87 7.82 30.50
CA THR A 194 18.92 7.93 31.53
C THR A 194 19.97 6.82 31.48
N GLY A 195 19.66 5.67 30.86
CA GLY A 195 20.62 4.59 30.65
C GLY A 195 21.38 4.67 29.32
N ALA A 196 21.27 5.78 28.59
CA ALA A 196 22.01 6.03 27.34
C ALA A 196 23.46 6.49 27.55
N PHE A 197 23.87 6.73 28.80
CA PHE A 197 25.21 7.16 29.18
C PHE A 197 25.64 6.51 30.49
N ASP A 198 26.96 6.45 30.69
CA ASP A 198 27.56 5.98 31.94
C ASP A 198 28.02 7.17 32.80
N VAL A 199 28.01 6.97 34.12
CA VAL A 199 28.50 7.95 35.09
C VAL A 199 29.74 7.39 35.77
N MET A 200 30.84 8.13 35.70
CA MET A 200 32.10 7.77 36.35
C MET A 200 32.44 8.81 37.41
N ALA A 201 32.84 8.34 38.60
CA ALA A 201 33.37 9.21 39.63
C ALA A 201 34.85 9.50 39.37
N LYS A 202 35.23 10.78 39.37
CA LYS A 202 36.63 11.19 39.24
C LYS A 202 37.36 11.02 40.57
N MET A 203 38.27 10.06 40.65
CA MET A 203 39.12 9.84 41.82
C MET A 203 40.42 10.66 41.72
N ASP A 204 40.79 11.36 42.79
CA ASP A 204 42.03 12.12 42.87
C ASP A 204 43.20 11.24 43.34
N LYS A 205 44.38 11.35 42.73
CA LYS A 205 45.56 10.49 43.00
C LYS A 205 46.31 10.93 44.27
N ARG A 206 45.65 10.99 45.42
CA ARG A 206 46.32 11.23 46.70
C ARG A 206 46.18 9.98 47.58
N HIS A 207 47.32 9.44 47.98
CA HIS A 207 47.55 8.19 48.76
C HIS A 207 47.78 6.93 47.91
N ALA A 208 48.94 6.90 47.24
CA ALA A 208 49.73 5.69 47.04
C ALA A 208 51.03 5.85 47.84
#